data_AF-A0A2G6HLI5-F1
#
_entry.id   AF-A0A2G6HLI5-F1
#
_cell.length_a   1.000
_cell.length_b   1.000
_cell.length_c   1.000
_cell.angle_alpha   90.00
_cell.angle_beta   90.00
_cell.angle_gamma   90.00
#
_symmetry.space_group_name_H-M   'P 1'
#
loop_
_entity.id
_entity.type
_entity.pdbx_description
1 polymer ?
#
loop_
_entity_poly.entity_id
_entity_poly.type
_entity_poly.pdbx_seq_one_letter_code
_entity_poly.pdbx_strand_id
1 'polypeptide(L)' 'SQGSEFGEVLFMLPDDDSSRILCRELIYTAVTRAKKKVVVYGREEVLEKAMARRVVRHGGLIKMLGEQDGK' A
#
# COMPACT_ATOMS: atom_id res chain seq x y z
N SER A 1 10.88 9.82 2.51
CA SER A 1 11.81 9.16 1.57
C SER A 1 11.15 8.88 0.22
N GLN A 2 10.48 9.88 -0.37
CA GLN A 2 9.92 9.74 -1.72
C GLN A 2 11.08 9.75 -2.71
N GLY A 3 11.36 8.60 -3.34
CA GLY A 3 12.43 8.46 -4.34
C GLY A 3 13.67 7.68 -3.87
N SER A 4 13.71 7.17 -2.63
CA SER A 4 14.79 6.29 -2.19
C SER A 4 14.45 4.84 -2.52
N GLU A 5 15.39 4.13 -3.13
CA GLU A 5 15.35 2.67 -3.34
C GLU A 5 16.53 2.04 -2.62
N PHE A 6 16.36 0.82 -2.11
CA PHE A 6 17.35 0.12 -1.30
C PHE A 6 17.71 -1.22 -1.92
N GLY A 7 18.92 -1.72 -1.68
CA GLY A 7 19.29 -3.07 -2.11
C GLY A 7 18.34 -4.13 -1.54
N GLU A 8 18.09 -4.04 -0.23
CA GLU A 8 17.19 -4.91 0.50
C GLU A 8 16.26 -4.09 1.39
N VAL A 9 15.02 -4.55 1.57
CA VAL A 9 14.01 -3.93 2.44
C VAL A 9 13.48 -4.98 3.42
N LEU A 10 13.47 -4.65 4.71
CA LEU A 10 12.71 -5.37 5.72
C LEU A 10 11.36 -4.67 5.92
N PHE A 11 10.26 -5.38 5.67
CA PHE A 11 8.91 -4.90 5.89
C PHE A 11 8.30 -5.59 7.11
N MET A 12 8.16 -4.85 8.20
CA MET A 12 7.59 -5.36 9.46
C MET A 12 6.09 -5.11 9.48
N LEU A 13 5.32 -6.19 9.60
CA LEU A 13 3.90 -6.11 9.84
C LEU A 13 3.64 -5.91 11.34
N PRO A 14 2.58 -5.19 11.70
CA PRO A 14 2.09 -5.19 13.08
C PRO A 14 1.59 -6.58 13.47
N ASP A 15 1.41 -6.78 14.78
CA ASP A 15 0.95 -8.07 15.29
C ASP A 15 -0.43 -8.43 14.76
N ASP A 16 -1.36 -7.48 14.59
CA ASP A 16 -2.72 -7.71 14.09
C ASP A 16 -3.10 -6.83 12.88
N ASP A 17 -4.26 -7.12 12.28
CA ASP A 17 -4.77 -6.43 11.11
C ASP A 17 -5.68 -5.22 11.42
N SER A 18 -5.76 -4.74 12.66
CA SER A 18 -6.64 -3.62 13.04
C SER A 18 -6.24 -2.29 12.39
N SER A 19 -4.98 -2.17 12.00
CA SER A 19 -4.42 -0.96 11.41
C SER A 19 -5.03 -0.64 10.05
N ARG A 20 -5.66 0.54 9.92
CA ARG A 20 -6.27 1.02 8.67
C ARG A 20 -5.25 1.38 7.58
N ILE A 21 -3.98 1.57 7.93
CA ILE A 21 -2.92 1.83 6.95
C ILE A 21 -2.47 0.54 6.24
N LEU A 22 -2.76 -0.64 6.79
CA LEU A 22 -2.47 -1.92 6.14
C LEU A 22 -3.40 -2.13 4.94
N CYS A 23 -2.83 -1.92 3.76
CA CYS A 23 -3.49 -2.06 2.47
C CYS A 23 -2.51 -2.56 1.41
N ARG A 24 -3.05 -3.01 0.28
CA ARG A 24 -2.29 -3.49 -0.86
C ARG A 24 -1.31 -2.46 -1.38
N GLU A 25 -1.70 -1.19 -1.42
CA GLU A 25 -0.89 -0.08 -1.90
C GLU A 25 0.34 0.16 -1.02
N LEU A 26 0.21 -0.03 0.30
CA LEU A 26 1.34 0.05 1.23
C LEU A 26 2.34 -1.08 0.97
N ILE A 27 1.84 -2.32 0.78
CA ILE A 27 2.68 -3.48 0.45
C ILE A 27 3.37 -3.27 -0.90
N TYR A 28 2.63 -2.85 -1.92
CA TYR A 28 3.18 -2.55 -3.24
C TYR A 28 4.29 -1.50 -3.16
N THR A 29 4.09 -0.46 -2.34
CA THR A 29 5.10 0.57 -2.11
C THR A 29 6.34 -0.03 -1.42
N ALA A 30 6.18 -0.86 -0.39
CA ALA A 30 7.31 -1.50 0.28
C ALA A 30 8.10 -2.41 -0.68
N VAL A 31 7.41 -3.17 -1.53
CA VAL A 31 8.02 -4.07 -2.52
C VAL A 31 8.79 -3.29 -3.57
N THR A 32 8.20 -2.24 -4.14
CA THR A 32 8.83 -1.43 -5.20
C THR A 32 9.98 -0.55 -4.69
N ARG A 33 10.19 -0.45 -3.37
CA ARG A 33 11.36 0.21 -2.78
C ARG A 33 12.60 -0.68 -2.71
N ALA A 34 12.47 -1.99 -2.93
CA ALA A 34 13.58 -2.94 -2.92
C ALA A 34 14.09 -3.23 -4.34
N LYS A 35 15.41 -3.15 -4.54
CA LYS A 35 16.08 -3.46 -5.81
C LYS A 35 16.36 -4.94 -6.01
N LYS A 36 16.65 -5.67 -4.91
CA LYS A 36 17.08 -7.08 -4.97
C LYS A 36 16.23 -8.00 -4.10
N LYS A 37 15.90 -7.57 -2.88
CA LYS A 37 15.25 -8.46 -1.90
C LYS A 37 14.30 -7.71 -0.98
N VAL A 38 13.16 -8.34 -0.71
CA VAL A 38 12.23 -7.94 0.34
C VAL A 38 12.16 -9.08 1.35
N VAL A 39 12.27 -8.76 2.63
CA VAL A 39 11.96 -9.67 3.73
C VAL A 39 10.71 -9.13 4.41
N VAL A 40 9.68 -9.96 4.52
CA VAL A 40 8.47 -9.62 5.28
C VAL A 40 8.53 -10.34 6.61
N TYR A 41 8.36 -9.60 7.70
CA TYR A 41 8.34 -10.15 9.06
C TYR A 41 6.96 -9.91 9.68
N GLY A 42 6.30 -10.98 10.11
CA GLY A 42 5.00 -10.93 10.77
C GLY A 42 4.15 -12.16 10.45
N ARG A 43 2.87 -12.11 10.84
CA ARG A 43 1.92 -13.20 10.60
C ARG A 43 1.43 -13.20 9.15
N GLU A 44 1.41 -14.38 8.54
CA GLU A 44 0.92 -14.58 7.16
C GLU A 44 -0.51 -14.08 6.99
N GLU A 45 -1.41 -14.37 7.94
CA GLU A 45 -2.80 -13.90 7.94
C GLU A 45 -2.91 -12.36 7.87
N VAL A 46 -2.00 -11.63 8.52
CA VAL A 46 -2.00 -10.16 8.50
C VAL A 46 -1.58 -9.66 7.12
N LEU A 47 -0.59 -10.31 6.49
CA LEU A 47 -0.18 -10.00 5.13
C LEU A 47 -1.32 -10.24 4.13
N GLU A 48 -1.98 -11.39 4.21
CA GLU A 48 -3.10 -11.76 3.33
C GLU A 48 -4.24 -10.74 3.42
N LYS A 49 -4.66 -10.39 4.65
CA LYS A 49 -5.70 -9.39 4.85
C LYS A 49 -5.29 -8.01 4.35
N ALA A 50 -4.04 -7.61 4.57
CA ALA A 50 -3.51 -6.35 4.07
C ALA A 50 -3.51 -6.31 2.53
N MET A 51 -3.16 -7.40 1.85
CA MET A 51 -3.24 -7.52 0.38
C MET A 51 -4.69 -7.48 -0.13
N ALA A 52 -5.65 -8.02 0.62
CA ALA A 52 -7.07 -8.01 0.23
C ALA A 52 -7.68 -6.59 0.28
N ARG A 53 -7.21 -5.71 1.17
CA ARG A 53 -7.71 -4.34 1.33
C ARG A 53 -7.18 -3.40 0.25
N ARG A 54 -8.07 -2.60 -0.34
CA ARG A 54 -7.71 -1.47 -1.22
C ARG A 54 -7.94 -0.14 -0.50
N VAL A 55 -7.11 0.86 -0.79
CA VAL A 55 -7.33 2.21 -0.28
C VAL A 55 -8.57 2.83 -0.90
N VAL A 56 -9.51 3.26 -0.05
CA VAL A 56 -10.62 4.13 -0.47
C VAL A 56 -10.13 5.57 -0.43
N ARG A 57 -10.00 6.19 -1.61
CA ARG A 57 -9.63 7.61 -1.70
C ARG A 57 -10.88 8.47 -1.63
N HIS A 58 -11.01 9.21 -0.55
CA HIS A 58 -11.99 10.29 -0.46
C HIS A 58 -11.41 11.55 -1.11
N GLY A 59 -11.97 11.95 -2.26
CA GLY A 59 -11.55 13.16 -2.98
C GLY A 59 -12.56 13.58 -4.04
N GLY A 60 -12.67 14.88 -4.30
CA GLY A 60 -13.63 15.43 -5.26
C GLY A 60 -13.20 15.33 -6.73
N LEU A 61 -11.95 14.97 -7.02
CA LEU A 61 -11.38 15.03 -8.36
C LEU A 61 -12.12 14.14 -9.37
N ILE A 62 -12.52 12.93 -8.99
CA ILE A 62 -13.30 12.04 -9.86
C ILE A 62 -14.64 12.66 -10.22
N LYS A 63 -15.31 13.30 -9.25
CA LYS A 63 -16.57 14.00 -9.47
C LYS A 63 -16.39 15.20 -10.41
N MET A 64 -15.34 16.01 -10.18
CA MET A 64 -15.07 17.20 -10.99
C MET A 64 -14.70 16.87 -12.44
N LEU A 65 -13.96 15.78 -12.68
CA LEU A 65 -13.64 15.32 -14.03
C LEU A 65 -14.86 14.70 -14.72
N GLY A 66 -15.72 13.96 -13.99
CA GLY A 66 -16.95 13.40 -14.55
C GLY A 66 -18.03 14.45 -14.89
N GLU A 67 -17.98 15.63 -14.27
CA GLU A 67 -18.86 16.77 -14.63
C GLU A 67 -18.34 17.54 -15.87
N GLN A 68 -17.11 17.31 -16.34
CA GLN A 68 -16.57 17.97 -17.54
C GLN A 68 -16.97 17.28 -18.86
N ASP A 69 -17.35 16.00 -18.83
CA ASP A 69 -17.80 15.25 -20.03
C ASP A 69 -19.27 15.56 -20.42
N GLY A 70 -19.93 16.49 -19.71
CA GLY A 70 -21.34 16.84 -19.89
C GLY A 70 -21.61 18.28 -20.35
N LYS A 71 -20.63 19.00 -20.90
CA LYS A 71 -20.80 20.36 -21.45
C LYS A 71 -20.36 20.47 -22.90
#